data_AF-A0A1B6HDY3-F1
#
_entry.id   AF-A0A1B6HDY3-F1
#
_cell.length_a   1.000
_cell.length_b   1.000
_cell.length_c   1.000
_cell.angle_alpha   90.00
_cell.angle_beta   90.00
_cell.angle_gamma   90.00
#
_symmetry.space_group_name_H-M   'P 1'
#
loop_
_entity.id
_entity.type
_entity.pdbx_description
1 polymer ?
#
loop_
_entity_poly.entity_id
_entity_poly.type
_entity_poly.pdbx_seq_one_letter_code
_entity_poly.pdbx_strand_id
1 'polypeptide(L)'
;DGDYQVPGSLRHLLYTEWAQVSKWIMYQPIDQIKEYFGVKFALYFAWLGFYTHMLIPASIVGLICFLYGCFTIFTDTLSTDICDKSEDIVMCPRCDRTCDYWKLSDTCTYARITYLFD
;
A
#
# COMPACT_ATOMS: atom_id res chain seq x y z
N ASP A 1 13.53 27.43 -27.62
CA ASP A 1 13.15 26.39 -26.64
C ASP A 1 14.26 26.21 -25.62
N GLY A 2 14.02 26.75 -24.42
CA GLY A 2 15.05 26.97 -23.41
C GLY A 2 15.73 25.68 -22.95
N ASP A 3 17.06 25.71 -22.94
CA ASP A 3 17.89 24.69 -22.33
C ASP A 3 17.69 24.71 -20.81
N TYR A 4 17.72 23.53 -20.18
CA TYR A 4 17.58 23.36 -18.74
C TYR A 4 18.83 23.82 -17.97
N GLN A 5 19.94 24.07 -18.67
CA GLN A 5 21.18 24.61 -18.12
C GLN A 5 21.15 26.15 -17.96
N VAL A 6 20.21 26.84 -18.62
CA VAL A 6 20.18 28.31 -18.64
C VAL A 6 19.30 28.83 -17.49
N PRO A 7 19.88 29.57 -16.52
CA PRO A 7 19.11 30.14 -15.42
C PRO A 7 18.11 31.18 -15.95
N GLY A 8 16.87 31.10 -15.48
CA GLY A 8 15.76 31.98 -15.89
C GLY A 8 14.85 31.43 -16.99
N SER A 9 15.14 30.25 -17.57
CA SER A 9 14.20 29.58 -18.46
C SER A 9 13.07 28.88 -17.68
N LEU A 10 11.85 28.86 -18.23
CA LEU A 10 10.71 28.19 -17.58
C LEU A 10 10.94 26.67 -17.45
N ARG A 11 11.70 26.09 -18.38
CA ARG A 11 12.15 24.68 -18.31
C ARG A 11 13.13 24.44 -17.16
N HIS A 12 14.08 25.35 -16.93
CA HIS A 12 14.99 25.29 -15.78
C HIS A 12 14.20 25.36 -14.46
N LEU A 13 13.25 26.28 -14.35
CA LEU A 13 12.39 26.43 -13.16
C LEU A 13 11.56 25.17 -12.87
N LEU A 14 10.91 24.61 -13.88
CA LEU A 14 10.16 23.35 -13.74
C LEU A 14 11.07 22.18 -13.32
N TYR A 15 12.31 22.16 -13.81
CA TYR A 15 13.28 21.15 -13.40
C TYR A 15 13.69 21.33 -11.93
N THR A 16 14.01 22.55 -11.49
CA THR A 16 14.53 22.81 -10.14
C THR A 16 13.46 22.74 -9.05
N GLU A 17 12.22 23.11 -9.34
CA GLU A 17 11.15 23.17 -8.33
C GLU A 17 10.19 21.98 -8.35
N TRP A 18 10.08 21.27 -9.47
CA TRP A 18 9.07 20.21 -9.62
C TRP A 18 9.64 18.86 -10.05
N ALA A 19 10.41 18.78 -11.15
CA ALA A 19 10.84 17.50 -11.73
C ALA A 19 12.01 16.83 -10.99
N GLN A 20 12.53 17.45 -9.92
CA GLN A 20 13.57 16.87 -9.08
C GLN A 20 12.97 15.94 -8.01
N VAL A 21 13.55 14.75 -7.86
CA VAL A 21 13.11 13.75 -6.85
C VAL A 21 13.19 14.30 -5.42
N SER A 22 14.14 15.21 -5.15
CA SER A 22 14.27 15.88 -3.85
C SER A 22 13.04 16.75 -3.50
N LYS A 23 12.25 17.18 -4.49
CA LYS A 23 11.10 18.07 -4.35
C LYS A 23 9.75 17.35 -4.28
N TRP A 24 9.73 16.03 -4.11
CA TRP A 24 8.53 15.19 -4.08
C TRP A 24 7.41 15.59 -3.09
N ILE A 25 7.73 16.31 -2.01
CA ILE A 25 6.76 16.77 -0.99
C ILE A 25 6.28 18.21 -1.24
N MET A 26 6.92 18.94 -2.15
CA MET A 26 6.55 20.33 -2.43
C MET A 26 5.26 20.41 -3.23
N TYR A 27 4.53 21.51 -3.08
CA TYR A 27 3.31 21.76 -3.83
C TYR A 27 3.62 21.87 -5.33
N GLN A 28 2.78 21.25 -6.15
CA GLN A 28 3.01 21.20 -7.60
C GLN A 28 2.64 22.54 -8.27
N PRO A 29 3.53 23.16 -9.07
CA PRO A 29 3.24 24.42 -9.76
C PRO A 29 2.43 24.19 -11.05
N ILE A 30 1.13 23.94 -10.91
CA ILE A 30 0.22 23.58 -12.02
C ILE A 30 0.14 24.68 -13.08
N ASP A 31 0.18 25.95 -12.70
CA ASP A 31 0.09 27.07 -13.66
C ASP A 31 1.30 27.12 -14.60
N GLN A 32 2.51 26.87 -14.08
CA GLN A 32 3.75 26.83 -14.89
C GLN A 32 3.78 25.60 -15.80
N ILE A 33 3.27 24.46 -15.32
CA ILE A 33 3.12 23.24 -16.13
C ILE A 33 2.11 23.48 -17.26
N LYS A 34 1.01 24.17 -16.99
CA LYS A 34 0.00 24.55 -18.00
C LYS A 34 0.59 25.47 -19.05
N GLU A 35 1.39 26.45 -18.66
CA GLU A 35 2.01 27.40 -19.58
C GLU A 35 3.03 26.70 -20.51
N TYR A 36 3.80 25.73 -19.99
CA TYR A 36 4.80 25.01 -20.78
C TYR A 36 4.25 23.86 -21.63
N PHE A 37 3.42 22.99 -21.02
CA PHE A 37 2.94 21.74 -21.64
C PHE A 37 1.51 21.84 -22.16
N GLY A 38 0.76 22.88 -21.77
CA GLY A 38 -0.64 23.04 -22.09
C GLY A 38 -1.59 22.39 -21.09
N VAL A 39 -2.89 22.64 -21.29
CA VAL A 39 -3.95 22.31 -20.33
C VAL A 39 -4.11 20.80 -20.09
N LYS A 40 -3.91 19.96 -21.12
CA LYS A 40 -4.11 18.50 -21.01
C LYS A 40 -3.14 17.88 -19.99
N PHE A 41 -1.87 18.23 -20.08
CA PHE A 41 -0.85 17.73 -19.15
C PHE A 41 -0.99 18.33 -17.76
N ALA A 42 -1.32 19.62 -17.67
CA ALA A 42 -1.58 20.26 -16.38
C ALA A 42 -2.75 19.59 -15.62
N LEU A 43 -3.83 19.23 -16.33
CA LEU A 43 -4.97 18.55 -15.73
C LEU A 43 -4.61 17.14 -15.25
N TYR A 44 -3.83 16.39 -16.03
CA TYR A 44 -3.33 15.07 -15.64
C TYR A 44 -2.57 15.14 -14.30
N PHE A 45 -1.65 16.09 -14.20
CA PHE A 45 -0.83 16.27 -13.00
C PHE A 45 -1.63 16.80 -11.81
N ALA A 46 -2.58 17.72 -12.03
CA ALA A 46 -3.48 18.18 -10.97
C ALA A 46 -4.33 17.04 -10.40
N TRP A 47 -4.85 16.15 -11.25
CA TRP A 47 -5.60 14.98 -10.81
C TRP A 47 -4.72 13.98 -10.06
N LEU A 48 -3.50 13.73 -10.55
CA LEU A 48 -2.53 12.87 -9.87
C LEU A 48 -2.22 13.38 -8.45
N GLY A 49 -1.94 14.68 -8.30
CA GLY A 49 -1.68 15.30 -6.99
C GLY A 49 -2.88 15.22 -6.05
N PHE A 50 -4.08 15.45 -6.56
CA PHE A 50 -5.30 15.28 -5.78
C PHE A 50 -5.49 13.82 -5.31
N TYR A 51 -5.28 12.86 -6.21
CA TYR A 51 -5.40 11.43 -5.90
C TYR A 51 -4.39 10.98 -4.85
N THR A 52 -3.12 11.41 -4.95
CA THR A 52 -2.11 11.11 -3.93
C THR A 52 -2.44 11.75 -2.58
N HIS A 53 -2.96 12.98 -2.56
CA HIS A 53 -3.43 13.60 -1.32
C HIS A 53 -4.60 12.84 -0.67
N MET A 54 -5.52 12.27 -1.45
CA MET A 54 -6.60 11.42 -0.93
C MET A 54 -6.11 10.04 -0.46
N LEU A 55 -5.01 9.53 -1.02
CA LEU A 55 -4.39 8.28 -0.56
C LEU A 55 -3.75 8.42 0.82
N ILE A 56 -3.30 9.61 1.23
CA ILE A 56 -2.69 9.82 2.55
C ILE A 56 -3.66 9.42 3.69
N PRO A 57 -4.86 10.01 3.84
CA PRO A 57 -5.78 9.61 4.90
C PRO A 57 -6.23 8.15 4.77
N ALA A 58 -6.45 7.64 3.56
CA ALA A 58 -6.79 6.24 3.35
C ALA A 58 -5.68 5.30 3.85
N SER A 59 -4.41 5.63 3.60
CA SER A 59 -3.26 4.87 4.08
C SER A 59 -3.11 4.91 5.60
N ILE A 60 -3.41 6.06 6.23
CA ILE A 60 -3.38 6.20 7.69
C ILE A 60 -4.42 5.29 8.33
N VAL A 61 -5.67 5.32 7.83
CA VAL A 61 -6.73 4.45 8.35
C VAL A 61 -6.37 2.98 8.13
N GLY A 62 -5.89 2.62 6.94
CA GLY A 62 -5.44 1.25 6.64
C GLY A 62 -4.32 0.77 7.57
N LEU A 63 -3.32 1.64 7.85
CA LEU A 63 -2.24 1.32 8.77
C LEU A 63 -2.74 1.13 10.20
N ILE A 64 -3.68 1.97 10.66
CA ILE A 64 -4.27 1.83 12.00
C ILE A 64 -5.02 0.49 12.12
N CYS A 65 -5.84 0.13 11.13
CA CYS A 65 -6.54 -1.17 11.13
C CYS A 65 -5.56 -2.34 11.12
N PHE A 66 -4.51 -2.27 10.30
CA PHE A 66 -3.47 -3.31 10.24
C PHE A 66 -2.73 -3.45 11.57
N LEU A 67 -2.31 -2.34 12.19
CA LEU A 67 -1.65 -2.35 13.49
C LEU A 67 -2.56 -2.91 14.59
N TYR A 68 -3.84 -2.57 14.58
CA TYR A 68 -4.83 -3.13 15.50
C TYR A 68 -4.93 -4.67 15.36
N GLY A 69 -4.98 -5.18 14.12
CA GLY A 69 -4.93 -6.61 13.83
C GLY A 69 -3.64 -7.26 14.34
N CYS A 70 -2.47 -6.65 14.07
CA CYS A 70 -1.18 -7.13 14.57
C CYS A 70 -1.11 -7.21 16.10
N PHE A 71 -1.69 -6.25 16.83
CA PHE A 71 -1.70 -6.27 18.28
C PHE A 71 -2.63 -7.35 18.85
N THR A 72 -3.73 -7.67 18.14
CA THR A 72 -4.78 -8.60 18.62
C THR A 72 -4.57 -10.05 18.15
N ILE A 73 -3.62 -10.29 17.24
CA ILE A 73 -3.37 -11.60 16.59
C ILE A 73 -3.05 -12.76 17.56
N PHE A 74 -2.52 -12.47 18.75
CA PHE A 74 -2.18 -13.48 19.75
C PHE A 74 -3.26 -13.69 20.82
N THR A 75 -4.25 -12.80 20.87
CA THR A 75 -5.34 -12.83 21.85
C THR A 75 -6.67 -13.27 21.25
N ASP A 76 -6.73 -13.46 19.94
CA ASP A 76 -7.93 -13.91 19.26
C ASP A 76 -8.25 -15.38 19.59
N THR A 77 -9.49 -15.62 20.02
CA THR A 77 -9.94 -16.94 20.48
C THR A 77 -9.89 -18.01 19.40
N LEU A 78 -10.18 -17.67 18.14
CA LEU A 78 -10.20 -18.65 17.05
C LEU A 78 -8.78 -19.07 16.68
N SER A 79 -7.87 -18.11 16.59
CA SER A 79 -6.45 -18.40 16.32
C SER A 79 -5.82 -19.24 17.45
N THR A 80 -6.13 -18.93 18.71
CA THR A 80 -5.64 -19.69 19.88
C THR A 80 -6.23 -21.10 19.94
N ASP A 81 -7.50 -21.27 19.57
CA ASP A 81 -8.12 -22.60 19.53
C ASP A 81 -7.47 -23.51 18.46
N ILE A 82 -7.13 -22.95 17.29
CA ILE A 82 -6.44 -23.69 16.23
C ILE A 82 -4.99 -24.01 16.64
N CYS A 83 -4.28 -23.07 17.25
CA CYS A 83 -2.87 -23.24 17.62
C CYS A 83 -2.65 -24.16 18.84
N ASP A 84 -3.46 -24.01 19.90
CA ASP A 84 -3.17 -24.63 21.21
C ASP A 84 -4.16 -25.74 21.59
N LYS A 85 -5.41 -25.70 21.12
CA LYS A 85 -6.47 -26.66 21.53
C LYS A 85 -6.76 -27.76 20.50
N SER A 86 -6.10 -27.73 19.34
CA SER A 86 -6.44 -28.56 18.19
C SER A 86 -5.39 -29.61 17.81
N GLU A 87 -4.45 -29.95 18.71
CA GLU A 87 -3.37 -30.92 18.44
C GLU A 87 -3.87 -32.36 18.16
N ASP A 88 -5.03 -32.72 18.73
CA ASP A 88 -5.68 -34.02 18.58
C ASP A 88 -6.68 -34.06 17.42
N ILE A 89 -6.95 -32.90 16.78
CA ILE A 89 -7.93 -32.80 15.70
C ILE A 89 -7.25 -33.12 14.36
N VAL A 90 -7.53 -34.32 13.85
CA VAL A 90 -7.06 -34.78 12.55
C VAL A 90 -8.09 -34.42 11.47
N MET A 91 -7.62 -33.75 10.42
CA MET A 91 -8.42 -33.34 9.29
C MET A 91 -8.35 -34.37 8.15
N CYS A 92 -9.43 -34.45 7.37
CA CYS A 92 -9.49 -35.31 6.20
C CYS A 92 -8.46 -34.91 5.14
N PRO A 93 -7.94 -35.88 4.36
CA PRO A 93 -7.06 -35.60 3.23
C PRO A 93 -7.77 -34.74 2.19
N ARG A 94 -7.02 -33.84 1.55
CA ARG A 94 -7.57 -32.92 0.52
C ARG A 94 -7.72 -33.57 -0.86
N CYS A 95 -7.35 -34.84 -1.02
CA CYS A 95 -7.45 -35.55 -2.29
C CYS A 95 -7.82 -37.04 -2.12
N ASP A 96 -8.41 -37.62 -3.16
CA ASP A 96 -8.97 -38.99 -3.13
C ASP A 96 -7.94 -40.13 -3.17
N ARG A 97 -6.70 -39.88 -3.65
CA ARG A 97 -5.74 -40.97 -3.95
C ARG A 97 -4.54 -41.04 -3.03
N THR A 98 -3.72 -40.00 -2.99
CA THR A 98 -2.42 -40.01 -2.29
C THR A 98 -2.23 -38.70 -1.53
N CYS A 99 -3.04 -38.50 -0.49
CA CYS A 99 -2.86 -37.40 0.46
C CYS A 99 -2.91 -37.98 1.86
N ASP A 100 -1.98 -37.53 2.69
CA ASP A 100 -1.98 -37.87 4.10
C ASP A 100 -3.03 -37.06 4.87
N TYR A 101 -3.46 -37.63 6.00
CA TYR A 101 -4.19 -36.88 7.00
C TYR A 101 -3.28 -35.81 7.60
N TRP A 102 -3.84 -34.66 7.96
CA TRP A 102 -3.08 -33.52 8.47
C TRP A 102 -3.71 -33.01 9.77
N LYS A 103 -2.92 -32.39 10.64
CA LYS A 103 -3.44 -31.85 11.90
C LYS A 103 -3.93 -30.43 11.73
N LEU A 104 -5.02 -30.07 12.40
CA LEU A 104 -5.55 -28.71 12.34
C LEU A 104 -4.53 -27.68 12.87
N SER A 105 -3.78 -28.04 13.92
CA SER A 105 -2.70 -27.21 14.50
C SER A 105 -1.64 -26.76 13.51
N ASP A 106 -1.36 -27.53 12.45
CA ASP A 106 -0.36 -27.21 11.43
C ASP A 106 -0.73 -25.96 10.62
N THR A 107 -1.99 -25.52 10.68
CA THR A 107 -2.50 -24.32 10.00
C THR A 107 -2.55 -23.07 10.89
N CYS A 108 -1.99 -23.12 12.10
CA CYS A 108 -1.94 -22.00 13.05
C CYS A 108 -1.43 -20.69 12.43
N THR A 109 -0.34 -20.73 11.66
CA THR A 109 0.23 -19.54 11.00
C THR A 109 -0.72 -18.96 9.96
N TYR A 110 -1.36 -19.83 9.17
CA TYR A 110 -2.35 -19.42 8.18
C TYR A 110 -3.57 -18.80 8.85
N ALA A 111 -4.10 -19.40 9.91
CA ALA A 111 -5.23 -18.86 10.67
C ALA A 111 -4.96 -17.46 11.23
N ARG A 112 -3.76 -17.23 11.78
CA ARG A 112 -3.32 -15.91 12.26
C ARG A 112 -3.19 -14.88 11.12
N ILE A 113 -2.69 -15.30 9.96
CA ILE A 113 -2.60 -14.43 8.78
C ILE A 113 -4.01 -14.08 8.28
N THR A 114 -4.90 -15.06 8.20
CA THR A 114 -6.29 -14.83 7.81
C THR A 114 -6.96 -13.84 8.75
N TYR A 115 -6.85 -14.01 10.07
CA TYR A 115 -7.37 -13.05 11.04
C TYR A 115 -6.87 -11.60 10.85
N LEU A 116 -5.65 -11.43 10.34
CA LEU A 116 -5.09 -10.10 10.09
C LEU A 116 -5.66 -9.43 8.82
N PHE A 117 -6.14 -10.22 7.87
CA PHE A 117 -6.65 -9.73 6.57
C PHE A 117 -8.18 -9.81 6.42
N ASP A 118 -8.84 -10.60 7.26
CA ASP A 118 -10.30 -10.77 7.34
C ASP A 118 -10.90 -9.76 8.33
#